data_AF-A0A2N2T513-F1
#
_entry.id   AF-A0A2N2T513-F1
#
_cell.length_a   1.000
_cell.length_b   1.000
_cell.length_c   1.000
_cell.angle_alpha   90.00
_cell.angle_beta   90.00
_cell.angle_gamma   90.00
#
_symmetry.space_group_name_H-M   'P 1'
#
loop_
_entity.id
_entity.type
_entity.pdbx_description
1 polymer ?
#
loop_
_entity_poly.entity_id
_entity_poly.type
_entity_poly.pdbx_seq_one_letter_code
_entity_poly.pdbx_strand_id
1 'polypeptide(L)'
;MHKAGGRLPQTILATDLDGTFLGGSAEQRAMLYDWIARRRDEIVLIFVSGRGQGFMRGLASELPIQPDHMVGDVGTSVGCGPGYAPLPHLEQWLDQSWPADAHARIDQAMLQHPGLSEQPGVSGRRRSYFYKD
;
A
#
# COMPACT_ATOMS: atom_id res chain seq x y z
N MET A 1 -4.86 -11.64 16.95
CA MET A 1 -5.36 -12.97 17.36
C MET A 1 -5.03 -13.96 16.24
N HIS A 2 -4.10 -14.88 16.47
CA HIS A 2 -3.94 -16.03 15.56
C HIS A 2 -5.15 -16.96 15.78
N LYS A 3 -5.96 -17.18 14.74
CA LYS A 3 -6.95 -18.26 14.73
C LYS A 3 -6.18 -19.59 14.76
N ALA A 4 -6.06 -20.19 15.94
CA ALA A 4 -5.60 -21.57 16.09
C ALA A 4 -6.62 -22.50 15.43
N GLY A 5 -6.19 -23.26 14.42
CA GLY A 5 -6.98 -24.35 13.80
C GLY A 5 -7.48 -24.11 12.37
N GLY A 6 -7.23 -22.95 11.74
CA GLY A 6 -7.63 -22.69 10.36
C GLY A 6 -6.66 -23.29 9.34
N ARG A 7 -7.18 -23.99 8.33
CA ARG A 7 -6.44 -24.34 7.10
C ARG A 7 -5.76 -23.07 6.56
N LEU A 8 -4.51 -23.17 6.14
CA LEU A 8 -3.82 -22.03 5.51
C LEU A 8 -4.69 -21.50 4.36
N PRO A 9 -4.79 -20.16 4.20
CA PRO A 9 -5.57 -19.57 3.12
C PRO A 9 -5.04 -20.10 1.79
N GLN A 10 -5.97 -20.48 0.91
CA GLN A 10 -5.62 -21.14 -0.35
C GLN A 10 -5.22 -20.12 -1.41
N THR A 11 -5.57 -18.85 -1.21
CA THR A 11 -5.35 -17.78 -2.17
C THR A 11 -4.79 -16.53 -1.50
N ILE A 12 -3.79 -15.91 -2.13
CA ILE A 12 -3.33 -14.55 -1.80
C ILE A 12 -3.77 -13.64 -2.96
N LEU A 13 -4.62 -12.65 -2.66
CA LEU A 13 -5.05 -11.64 -3.60
C LEU A 13 -4.34 -10.33 -3.28
N ALA A 14 -3.22 -10.08 -3.95
CA ALA A 14 -2.54 -8.79 -3.92
C ALA A 14 -3.06 -7.92 -5.07
N THR A 15 -3.68 -6.79 -4.74
CA THR A 15 -4.37 -5.95 -5.71
C THR A 15 -3.88 -4.53 -5.62
N ASP A 16 -3.59 -3.96 -6.79
CA ASP A 16 -3.56 -2.52 -6.95
C ASP A 16 -4.93 -1.92 -6.61
N LEU A 17 -4.96 -0.66 -6.17
CA LEU A 17 -6.17 0.04 -5.76
C LEU A 17 -6.79 0.87 -6.90
N ASP A 18 -6.09 1.90 -7.33
CA ASP A 18 -6.62 2.93 -8.22
C ASP A 18 -6.80 2.38 -9.64
N GLY A 19 -8.04 2.32 -10.13
CA GLY A 19 -8.34 1.76 -11.46
C GLY A 19 -8.39 0.22 -11.52
N THR A 20 -8.00 -0.47 -10.45
CA THR A 20 -8.08 -1.93 -10.32
C THR A 20 -9.14 -2.33 -9.27
N PHE A 21 -8.80 -2.37 -7.98
CA PHE A 21 -9.76 -2.75 -6.92
C PHE A 21 -10.92 -1.76 -6.78
N LEU A 22 -10.62 -0.47 -6.95
CA LEU A 22 -11.59 0.62 -6.91
C LEU A 22 -12.17 0.97 -8.29
N GLY A 23 -11.71 0.29 -9.34
CA GLY A 23 -12.13 0.52 -10.72
C GLY A 23 -13.53 -0.03 -11.04
N GLY A 24 -13.89 0.03 -12.33
CA GLY A 24 -15.14 -0.55 -12.84
C GLY A 24 -16.42 0.19 -12.44
N SER A 25 -17.58 -0.42 -12.73
CA SER A 25 -18.88 0.06 -12.30
C SER A 25 -19.15 -0.26 -10.82
N ALA A 26 -20.16 0.38 -10.22
CA ALA A 26 -20.56 0.09 -8.84
C ALA A 26 -20.98 -1.38 -8.68
N GLU A 27 -21.66 -1.94 -9.67
CA GLU A 27 -22.12 -3.33 -9.70
C GLU A 27 -20.93 -4.30 -9.76
N GLN A 28 -19.94 -4.01 -10.61
CA GLN A 28 -18.72 -4.83 -10.72
C GLN A 28 -17.94 -4.86 -9.40
N ARG A 29 -17.78 -3.71 -8.75
CA ARG A 29 -17.15 -3.64 -7.41
C ARG A 29 -17.95 -4.40 -6.36
N ALA A 30 -19.28 -4.23 -6.33
CA ALA A 30 -20.14 -4.94 -5.39
C ALA A 30 -20.02 -6.46 -5.56
N MET A 31 -20.01 -6.95 -6.81
CA MET A 31 -19.80 -8.37 -7.10
C MET A 31 -18.44 -8.87 -6.61
N LEU A 32 -17.36 -8.12 -6.85
CA LEU A 32 -16.02 -8.47 -6.37
C LEU A 32 -15.97 -8.52 -4.84
N TYR A 33 -16.47 -7.47 -4.19
CA TYR A 33 -16.44 -7.34 -2.73
C TYR A 33 -17.25 -8.44 -2.05
N ASP A 34 -18.45 -8.75 -2.56
CA ASP A 34 -19.28 -9.86 -2.05
C ASP A 34 -18.59 -11.22 -2.27
N TRP A 35 -17.95 -11.43 -3.42
CA TRP A 35 -17.21 -12.67 -3.67
C TRP A 35 -16.05 -12.88 -2.69
N ILE A 36 -15.29 -11.82 -2.39
CA ILE A 36 -14.22 -11.85 -1.38
C ILE A 36 -14.80 -12.07 0.01
N ALA A 37 -15.88 -11.36 0.37
CA ALA A 37 -16.52 -11.48 1.67
C ALA A 37 -16.94 -12.92 1.99
N ARG A 38 -17.57 -13.59 1.02
CA ARG A 38 -18.03 -14.98 1.15
C ARG A 38 -16.89 -15.99 1.27
N ARG A 39 -15.66 -15.62 0.90
CA ARG A 39 -14.45 -16.47 0.89
C ARG A 39 -13.37 -15.94 1.82
N ARG A 40 -13.75 -15.15 2.83
CA ARG A 40 -12.78 -14.40 3.63
C ARG A 40 -11.80 -15.27 4.40
N ASP A 41 -12.20 -16.49 4.78
CA ASP A 41 -11.33 -17.47 5.44
C ASP A 41 -10.39 -18.21 4.44
N GLU A 42 -10.61 -18.07 3.13
CA GLU A 42 -9.79 -18.70 2.07
C GLU A 42 -8.81 -17.72 1.41
N ILE A 43 -9.02 -16.41 1.61
CA ILE A 43 -8.31 -15.33 0.93
C ILE A 43 -7.54 -14.48 1.94
N VAL A 44 -6.25 -14.28 1.67
CA VAL A 44 -5.50 -13.14 2.21
C VAL A 44 -5.60 -11.99 1.21
N LEU A 45 -6.24 -10.90 1.60
CA LEU A 45 -6.37 -9.70 0.78
C LEU A 45 -5.24 -8.72 1.11
N ILE A 46 -4.47 -8.32 0.11
CA ILE A 46 -3.38 -7.36 0.24
C ILE A 46 -3.66 -6.18 -0.66
N PHE A 47 -3.79 -4.99 -0.08
CA PHE A 47 -3.84 -3.74 -0.85
C PHE A 47 -2.42 -3.30 -1.18
N VAL A 48 -2.16 -3.00 -2.46
CA VAL A 48 -0.88 -2.50 -2.96
C VAL A 48 -1.14 -1.13 -3.59
N SER A 49 -0.37 -0.11 -3.22
CA SER A 49 -0.51 1.22 -3.82
C SER A 49 0.76 2.06 -3.69
N GLY A 50 0.95 3.01 -4.62
CA GLY A 50 1.94 4.06 -4.49
C GLY A 50 1.63 5.08 -3.37
N ARG A 51 0.37 5.14 -2.94
CA ARG A 51 -0.11 6.06 -1.91
C ARG A 51 0.45 5.69 -0.54
N GLY A 52 0.48 6.66 0.37
CA GLY A 52 0.99 6.45 1.72
C GLY A 52 0.04 5.66 2.61
N GLN A 53 0.60 4.97 3.60
CA GLN A 53 -0.16 4.13 4.54
C GLN A 53 -1.33 4.88 5.21
N GLY A 54 -1.12 6.14 5.62
CA GLY A 54 -2.19 6.94 6.23
C GLY A 54 -3.42 7.11 5.31
N PHE A 55 -3.18 7.37 4.02
CA PHE A 55 -4.26 7.46 3.03
C PHE A 55 -4.95 6.10 2.85
N MET A 56 -4.18 5.02 2.67
CA MET A 56 -4.72 3.68 2.46
C MET A 56 -5.55 3.19 3.65
N ARG A 57 -5.13 3.51 4.88
CA ARG A 57 -5.86 3.23 6.11
C ARG A 57 -7.22 3.93 6.15
N GLY A 58 -7.25 5.22 5.77
CA GLY A 58 -8.49 5.99 5.67
C GLY A 58 -9.43 5.37 4.64
N LEU A 59 -8.94 5.13 3.42
CA LEU A 59 -9.71 4.49 2.35
C LEU A 59 -10.26 3.12 2.77
N ALA A 60 -9.46 2.26 3.39
CA ALA A 60 -9.89 0.93 3.81
C ALA A 60 -11.01 0.99 4.86
N SER A 61 -11.08 2.05 5.68
CA SER A 61 -12.17 2.23 6.65
C SER A 61 -13.52 2.55 6.02
N GLU A 62 -13.52 3.02 4.76
CA GLU A 62 -14.72 3.37 3.99
C GLU A 62 -15.19 2.22 3.08
N LEU A 63 -14.38 1.18 2.90
CA LEU A 63 -14.69 0.04 2.04
C LEU A 63 -15.46 -1.05 2.81
N PRO A 64 -16.38 -1.76 2.14
CA PRO A 64 -17.12 -2.85 2.78
C PRO A 64 -16.24 -4.06 3.13
N ILE A 65 -15.04 -4.14 2.55
CA ILE A 65 -14.05 -5.19 2.80
C ILE A 65 -12.70 -4.56 3.10
N GLN A 66 -12.14 -4.95 4.24
CA GLN A 66 -10.80 -4.53 4.67
C GLN A 66 -9.74 -5.55 4.27
N PRO A 67 -8.54 -5.10 3.85
CA PRO A 67 -7.42 -5.98 3.58
C PRO A 67 -6.86 -6.58 4.88
N ASP A 68 -6.10 -7.67 4.75
CA ASP A 68 -5.27 -8.20 5.81
C ASP A 68 -3.94 -7.43 5.94
N HIS A 69 -3.41 -6.99 4.80
CA HIS A 69 -2.12 -6.32 4.69
C HIS A 69 -2.18 -5.13 3.73
N MET A 70 -1.30 -4.15 3.94
CA MET A 70 -1.10 -3.00 3.06
C MET A 70 0.36 -2.86 2.68
N VAL A 71 0.62 -2.77 1.39
CA VAL A 71 1.91 -2.39 0.82
C VAL A 71 1.75 -0.99 0.22
N GLY A 72 2.30 0.00 0.89
CA GLY A 72 2.17 1.41 0.53
C GLY A 72 3.48 2.00 0.03
N ASP A 73 3.45 3.31 -0.19
CA ASP A 73 4.64 4.13 -0.46
C ASP A 73 5.51 3.58 -1.61
N VAL A 74 4.85 3.14 -2.69
CA VAL A 74 5.50 2.55 -3.88
C VAL A 74 6.27 1.28 -3.53
N GLY A 75 5.73 0.46 -2.62
CA GLY A 75 6.33 -0.80 -2.21
C GLY A 75 7.32 -0.67 -1.04
N THR A 76 7.42 0.50 -0.41
CA THR A 76 8.45 0.79 0.60
C THR A 76 7.93 0.92 2.03
N SER A 77 6.67 0.54 2.25
CA SER A 77 6.09 0.39 3.58
C SER A 77 5.15 -0.82 3.60
N VAL A 78 5.20 -1.62 4.67
CA VAL A 78 4.33 -2.80 4.83
C VAL A 78 3.67 -2.76 6.20
N GLY A 79 2.33 -2.80 6.20
CA GLY A 79 1.50 -2.78 7.40
C GLY A 79 0.58 -3.99 7.47
N CYS A 80 0.37 -4.54 8.66
CA CYS A 80 -0.56 -5.64 8.87
C CYS A 80 -1.25 -5.58 10.25
N GLY A 81 -2.28 -6.39 10.42
CA GLY A 81 -2.97 -6.52 11.71
C GLY A 81 -3.78 -5.27 12.10
N PRO A 82 -4.16 -5.13 13.38
CA PRO A 82 -4.98 -4.00 13.83
C PRO A 82 -4.33 -2.66 13.50
N GLY A 83 -5.04 -1.83 12.74
CA GLY A 83 -4.57 -0.52 12.34
C GLY A 83 -3.43 -0.51 11.32
N TYR A 84 -3.03 -1.66 10.76
CA TYR A 84 -1.96 -1.80 9.77
C TYR A 84 -0.61 -1.27 10.27
N ALA A 85 -0.22 -1.67 11.48
CA ALA A 85 1.05 -1.27 12.06
C ALA A 85 2.24 -1.80 11.22
N PRO A 86 3.35 -1.03 11.12
CA PRO A 86 4.55 -1.48 10.42
C PRO A 86 5.11 -2.77 10.99
N LEU A 87 5.69 -3.60 10.12
CA LEU A 87 6.37 -4.83 10.50
C LEU A 87 7.87 -4.58 10.73
N PRO A 88 8.39 -4.62 11.98
CA PRO A 88 9.76 -4.17 12.27
C PRO A 88 10.85 -4.85 11.45
N HIS A 89 10.73 -6.17 11.22
CA HIS A 89 11.70 -6.92 10.43
C HIS A 89 11.70 -6.55 8.95
N LEU A 90 10.53 -6.20 8.39
CA LEU A 90 10.43 -5.72 7.00
C LEU A 90 10.93 -4.28 6.88
N GLU A 91 10.62 -3.41 7.84
CA GLU A 91 11.16 -2.05 7.87
C GLU A 91 12.69 -2.08 7.90
N GLN A 92 13.28 -2.93 8.76
CA GLN A 92 14.73 -3.11 8.81
C GLN A 92 15.31 -3.63 7.48
N TRP A 93 14.65 -4.59 6.83
CA TRP A 93 15.08 -5.13 5.54
C TRP A 93 15.01 -4.09 4.42
N LEU A 94 13.97 -3.25 4.41
CA LEU A 94 13.81 -2.13 3.49
C LEU A 94 14.88 -1.06 3.75
N ASP A 95 15.17 -0.73 5.01
CA ASP A 95 16.22 0.22 5.38
C ASP A 95 17.62 -0.23 4.96
N GLN A 96 17.92 -1.53 5.06
CA GLN A 96 19.19 -2.08 4.58
C GLN A 96 19.38 -1.88 3.06
N SER A 97 18.27 -1.81 2.32
CA SER A 97 18.25 -1.60 0.87
C SER A 97 18.10 -0.13 0.48
N TRP A 98 17.94 0.78 1.45
CA TRP A 98 17.75 2.21 1.24
C TRP A 98 18.94 3.00 1.82
N PRO A 99 19.90 3.44 0.97
CA PRO A 99 21.09 4.15 1.45
C PRO A 99 20.75 5.38 2.28
N ALA A 100 21.52 5.64 3.34
CA ALA A 100 21.31 6.79 4.22
C ALA A 100 21.41 8.15 3.48
N ASP A 101 22.16 8.20 2.38
CA ASP A 101 22.32 9.38 1.52
C ASP A 101 21.34 9.42 0.33
N ALA A 102 20.42 8.45 0.21
CA ALA A 102 19.53 8.33 -0.93
C ALA A 102 18.69 9.59 -1.15
N HIS A 103 18.17 10.19 -0.06
CA HIS A 103 17.37 11.43 -0.16
C HIS A 103 18.18 12.57 -0.76
N ALA A 104 19.38 12.84 -0.22
CA ALA A 104 20.24 13.91 -0.71
C ALA A 104 20.63 13.69 -2.18
N ARG A 105 20.91 12.45 -2.58
CA ARG A 105 21.25 12.11 -3.97
C ARG A 105 20.07 12.32 -4.92
N ILE A 106 18.87 11.91 -4.51
CA ILE A 106 17.66 12.14 -5.30
C ILE A 106 17.39 13.64 -5.42
N ASP A 107 17.52 14.40 -4.32
CA ASP A 107 17.32 15.86 -4.34
C ASP A 107 18.30 16.56 -5.27
N GLN A 108 19.57 16.22 -5.22
CA GLN A 108 20.57 16.77 -6.14
C GLN A 108 20.25 16.48 -7.61
N ALA A 109 19.76 15.27 -7.91
CA ALA A 109 19.34 14.91 -9.27
C ALA A 109 18.10 15.69 -9.70
N MET A 110 17.09 15.81 -8.84
CA MET A 110 15.83 16.46 -9.16
C MET A 110 15.97 17.98 -9.32
N LEU A 111 16.92 18.62 -8.61
CA LEU A 111 17.26 20.04 -8.80
C LEU A 111 17.72 20.39 -10.22
N GLN A 112 18.17 19.41 -11.02
CA GLN A 112 18.53 19.61 -12.42
C GLN A 112 17.32 19.74 -13.35
N HIS A 113 16.10 19.55 -12.83
CA HIS A 113 14.86 19.55 -13.60
C HIS A 113 13.92 20.67 -13.14
N PRO A 114 13.94 21.85 -13.79
CA PRO A 114 13.21 23.04 -13.31
C PRO A 114 11.68 22.91 -13.32
N GLY A 115 11.12 21.95 -14.08
CA GLY A 115 9.68 21.65 -14.08
C GLY A 115 9.23 20.78 -12.89
N LEU A 116 10.16 20.28 -12.07
CA LEU A 116 9.84 19.45 -10.91
C LEU A 116 9.83 20.26 -9.62
N SER A 117 8.80 20.02 -8.80
CA SER A 117 8.72 20.55 -7.43
C SER A 117 8.31 19.44 -6.48
N GLU A 118 8.96 19.33 -5.33
CA GLU A 118 8.66 18.26 -4.37
C GLU A 118 7.19 18.30 -3.90
N GLN A 119 6.57 17.12 -3.86
CA GLN A 119 5.23 16.96 -3.29
C GLN A 119 5.31 16.94 -1.75
N PRO A 120 4.59 17.83 -1.04
CA PRO A 120 4.59 17.83 0.41
C PRO A 120 3.89 16.60 1.00
N GLY A 121 4.27 16.23 2.23
CA GLY A 121 3.63 15.12 2.96
C GLY A 121 4.07 13.72 2.52
N VAL A 122 5.14 13.63 1.71
CA VAL A 122 5.82 12.37 1.38
C VAL A 122 7.02 12.21 2.30
N SER A 123 7.22 11.00 2.86
CA SER A 123 8.33 10.70 3.76
C SER A 123 8.76 9.23 3.66
N GLY A 124 9.75 8.83 4.47
CA GLY A 124 10.28 7.47 4.45
C GLY A 124 11.11 7.20 3.20
N ARG A 125 10.87 6.07 2.55
CA ARG A 125 11.65 5.58 1.40
C ARG A 125 11.01 5.92 0.05
N ARG A 126 10.00 6.79 0.05
CA ARG A 126 9.35 7.34 -1.15
C ARG A 126 9.80 8.77 -1.38
N ARG A 127 10.02 9.15 -2.64
CA ARG A 127 10.06 10.56 -3.08
C ARG A 127 8.98 10.77 -4.13
N SER A 128 8.42 11.97 -4.17
CA SER A 128 7.38 12.35 -5.12
C SER A 128 7.53 13.82 -5.48
N TYR A 129 7.37 14.13 -6.75
CA TYR A 129 7.51 15.47 -7.30
C TYR A 129 6.32 15.75 -8.21
N PHE A 130 5.72 16.92 -8.07
CA PHE A 130 4.83 17.46 -9.08
C PHE A 130 5.63 17.92 -10.29
N TYR A 131 5.04 17.75 -11.47
CA TYR A 131 5.55 18.27 -12.71
C TYR A 131 4.67 19.43 -13.19
N LYS A 132 5.29 20.49 -13.66
CA LYS A 132 4.65 21.63 -14.32
C LYS A 132 5.28 21.80 -15.70
N ASP A 133 4.42 21.78 -16.72
CA ASP A 133 4.74 22.25 -18.07
C ASP A 133 4.72 23.79 -18.13
#